data_AF-A0A929W7X8-F1
#
_entry.id   AF-A0A929W7X8-F1
#
_cell.length_a   1.000
_cell.length_b   1.000
_cell.length_c   1.000
_cell.angle_alpha   90.00
_cell.angle_beta   90.00
_cell.angle_gamma   90.00
#
_symmetry.space_group_name_H-M   'P 1'
#
loop_
_entity.id
_entity.type
_entity.pdbx_description
1 polymer ?
#
loop_
_entity_poly.entity_id
_entity_poly.type
_entity_poly.pdbx_seq_one_letter_code
_entity_poly.pdbx_strand_id
1 'polypeptide(L)'
;MSHTFPLLSRAAVLLLAAGALTSCLNDDTKTENVSADCVATSFKIGQLKRKVYLRTKDNRSDSVATVEVKGELYRFTIDQQRGVIYNIDSLPPHTDLSKVEGIVVSARGGAGLREDGATNFVTQTSKQSGLTANLNGHPTVVVQSTDRTAQRTYRVEVRVHREPSDSVTWTRAANDAQAAQHFTATDLQSPWSAGGQRFELSGALPRIVVDGSWQPDSVAAEDAAEFPDAQKALCVQTANADSHLTEITLYGWKNNVPGVWKRYVDTRAHNRFGWERLLPHREAAYRVPALTQPTLLSYDGGLLLVGLNAAGRPTLRFSPDRGLTWREHTLLALPADFPTRATRLEAALDAQQVLWLRVDNNQVWRARLHRLSWQPTPTYFYRSTHR
;
A
#
# COMPACT_ATOMS: atom_id res chain seq x y z
N MET A 1 46.25 -86.30 -1.38
CA MET A 1 44.93 -86.50 -2.01
C MET A 1 43.93 -85.81 -1.09
N SER A 2 43.62 -84.54 -1.38
CA SER A 2 42.30 -84.11 -1.94
C SER A 2 41.21 -84.18 -0.85
N HIS A 3 40.54 -83.13 -0.38
CA HIS A 3 39.98 -81.97 -1.09
C HIS A 3 39.44 -80.95 -0.05
N THR A 4 39.41 -79.69 -0.50
CA THR A 4 38.34 -78.68 -0.33
C THR A 4 38.13 -77.91 0.98
N PHE A 5 38.31 -76.58 0.86
CA PHE A 5 37.64 -75.53 1.64
C PHE A 5 36.11 -75.52 1.40
N PRO A 6 35.34 -74.89 2.31
CA PRO A 6 34.75 -73.61 1.91
C PRO A 6 34.79 -72.50 2.98
N LEU A 7 35.20 -71.35 2.48
CA LEU A 7 34.68 -69.98 2.62
C LEU A 7 33.47 -69.65 3.54
N LEU A 8 33.63 -68.45 4.12
CA LEU A 8 32.66 -67.34 4.25
C LEU A 8 31.72 -67.26 5.47
N SER A 9 31.98 -66.24 6.30
CA SER A 9 31.17 -64.99 6.37
C SER A 9 30.61 -64.59 7.75
N ARG A 10 31.22 -63.51 8.26
CA ARG A 10 30.62 -62.31 8.89
C ARG A 10 29.93 -62.36 10.27
N ALA A 11 30.38 -61.38 11.08
CA ALA A 11 29.63 -60.47 11.97
C ALA A 11 30.05 -60.61 13.45
N ALA A 12 30.90 -59.72 13.98
CA ALA A 12 30.61 -58.36 14.48
C ALA A 12 29.91 -58.36 15.85
N VAL A 13 30.65 -58.07 16.94
CA VAL A 13 30.12 -57.56 18.23
C VAL A 13 31.19 -56.70 18.94
N LEU A 14 30.79 -55.50 19.36
CA LEU A 14 31.50 -54.54 20.23
C LEU A 14 31.87 -55.13 21.62
N LEU A 15 32.90 -54.59 22.30
CA LEU A 15 32.77 -54.01 23.66
C LEU A 15 34.03 -53.27 24.15
N LEU A 16 33.81 -52.25 24.98
CA LEU A 16 34.74 -51.28 25.56
C LEU A 16 35.63 -51.84 26.68
N ALA A 17 36.79 -51.20 26.93
CA ALA A 17 37.26 -50.89 28.29
C ALA A 17 38.29 -49.75 28.29
N ALA A 18 37.97 -48.67 29.00
CA ALA A 18 38.83 -47.53 29.28
C ALA A 18 39.83 -47.83 30.41
N GLY A 19 40.99 -47.19 30.39
CA GLY A 19 41.93 -47.13 31.50
C GLY A 19 42.55 -45.74 31.58
N ALA A 20 41.94 -44.86 32.37
CA ALA A 20 42.44 -43.54 32.71
C ALA A 20 43.54 -43.64 33.78
N LEU A 21 44.61 -42.85 33.63
CA LEU A 21 45.45 -42.43 34.74
C LEU A 21 45.47 -40.89 34.77
N THR A 22 44.89 -40.38 35.84
CA THR A 22 44.76 -38.97 36.22
C THR A 22 46.06 -38.45 36.82
N SER A 23 46.51 -37.27 36.37
CA SER A 23 47.49 -36.45 37.08
C SER A 23 46.83 -35.11 37.40
N CYS A 24 46.38 -34.96 38.64
CA CYS A 24 45.94 -33.67 39.19
C CYS A 24 47.17 -32.84 39.57
N LEU A 25 47.58 -31.94 38.67
CA LEU A 25 48.25 -30.71 39.08
C LEU A 25 47.16 -29.71 39.45
N ASN A 26 47.27 -29.10 40.63
CA ASN A 26 46.42 -28.01 41.06
C ASN A 26 46.48 -26.89 40.00
N ASP A 27 45.45 -26.82 39.17
CA ASP A 27 45.30 -25.76 38.18
C ASP A 27 44.17 -24.86 38.65
N ASP A 28 44.54 -23.73 39.26
CA ASP A 28 43.63 -22.60 39.52
C ASP A 28 43.30 -21.87 38.20
N THR A 29 43.15 -22.60 37.10
CA THR A 29 42.49 -22.05 35.92
C THR A 29 41.00 -21.98 36.24
N LYS A 30 40.52 -20.76 36.48
CA LYS A 30 39.13 -20.47 36.12
C LYS A 30 39.02 -20.78 34.63
N THR A 31 38.55 -21.98 34.29
CA THR A 31 38.03 -22.27 32.96
C THR A 31 36.77 -21.42 32.84
N GLU A 32 36.96 -20.16 32.46
CA GLU A 32 35.85 -19.35 32.00
C GLU A 32 35.28 -20.10 30.80
N ASN A 33 34.10 -20.69 30.95
CA ASN A 33 33.35 -21.25 29.84
C ASN A 33 32.95 -20.09 28.92
N VAL A 34 33.85 -19.73 28.02
CA VAL A 34 33.61 -18.70 27.01
C VAL A 34 32.60 -19.26 26.01
N SER A 35 31.51 -18.54 25.78
CA SER A 35 30.40 -19.03 24.95
C SER A 35 30.80 -19.19 23.47
N ALA A 36 30.38 -20.32 22.89
CA ALA A 36 30.43 -20.60 21.45
C ALA A 36 29.26 -19.96 20.67
N ASP A 37 28.37 -19.21 21.33
CA ASP A 37 27.26 -18.51 20.66
C ASP A 37 27.83 -17.49 19.67
N CYS A 38 27.40 -17.59 18.40
CA CYS A 38 27.77 -16.68 17.31
C CYS A 38 26.55 -16.26 16.49
N VAL A 39 25.56 -15.64 17.14
CA VAL A 39 24.30 -15.23 16.48
C VAL A 39 24.05 -13.74 16.54
N ALA A 40 23.61 -13.15 15.41
CA ALA A 40 23.13 -11.77 15.38
C ALA A 40 21.76 -11.70 16.05
N THR A 41 21.52 -10.68 16.87
CA THR A 41 20.30 -10.52 17.68
C THR A 41 19.52 -9.26 17.31
N SER A 42 20.20 -8.24 16.77
CA SER A 42 19.57 -7.01 16.27
C SER A 42 20.40 -6.42 15.14
N PHE A 43 19.72 -5.83 14.17
CA PHE A 43 20.31 -5.03 13.11
C PHE A 43 19.46 -3.75 12.96
N LYS A 44 20.10 -2.58 13.00
CA LYS A 44 19.44 -1.29 12.84
C LYS A 44 20.28 -0.40 11.93
N ILE A 45 19.60 0.52 11.24
CA ILE A 45 20.21 1.57 10.43
C ILE A 45 19.73 2.93 10.95
N GLY A 46 20.60 3.92 10.92
CA GLY A 46 20.33 5.28 11.39
C GLY A 46 19.77 6.15 10.28
N GLN A 47 20.57 7.11 9.81
CA GLN A 47 20.11 8.09 8.83
C GLN A 47 20.52 7.71 7.41
N LEU A 48 19.61 7.99 6.47
CA LEU A 48 19.82 7.82 5.04
C LEU A 48 19.41 9.09 4.31
N LYS A 49 19.99 9.32 3.14
CA LYS A 49 19.59 10.40 2.25
C LYS A 49 18.68 9.86 1.16
N ARG A 50 17.67 10.64 0.79
CA ARG A 50 16.76 10.33 -0.32
C ARG A 50 16.70 11.50 -1.28
N LYS A 51 16.79 11.22 -2.57
CA LYS A 51 16.53 12.21 -3.63
C LYS A 51 15.03 12.27 -3.92
N VAL A 52 14.46 13.46 -3.85
CA VAL A 52 13.07 13.75 -4.21
C VAL A 52 13.08 14.67 -5.42
N TYR A 53 12.45 14.21 -6.50
CA TYR A 53 12.27 14.98 -7.72
C TYR A 53 11.01 15.82 -7.58
N LEU A 54 11.17 17.14 -7.54
CA LEU A 54 10.10 18.13 -7.43
C LEU A 54 9.91 18.80 -8.79
N ARG A 55 8.65 18.98 -9.18
CA ARG A 55 8.30 19.75 -10.37
C ARG A 55 7.86 21.15 -9.96
N THR A 56 8.42 22.16 -10.62
CA THR A 56 8.01 23.56 -10.42
C THR A 56 6.54 23.76 -10.80
N LYS A 57 5.85 24.70 -10.14
CA LYS A 57 4.42 25.02 -10.36
C LYS A 57 4.06 25.27 -11.83
N ASP A 58 5.05 25.68 -12.62
CA ASP A 58 4.91 26.00 -14.05
C ASP A 58 5.28 24.83 -14.97
N ASN A 59 5.56 23.64 -14.42
CA ASN A 59 5.81 22.39 -15.16
C ASN A 59 7.05 22.38 -16.09
N ARG A 60 7.93 23.39 -15.98
CA ARG A 60 9.06 23.67 -16.90
C ARG A 60 10.44 23.23 -16.42
N SER A 61 10.62 22.97 -15.12
CA SER A 61 11.93 22.61 -14.58
C SER A 61 11.81 21.56 -13.47
N ASP A 62 12.69 20.56 -13.55
CA ASP A 62 12.85 19.52 -12.53
C ASP A 62 13.89 19.98 -11.51
N SER A 63 13.51 19.97 -10.22
CA SER A 63 14.42 20.24 -9.11
C SER A 63 14.64 18.97 -8.30
N VAL A 64 15.87 18.72 -7.85
CA VAL A 64 16.17 17.58 -6.97
C VAL A 64 16.41 18.10 -5.57
N ALA A 65 15.52 17.77 -4.64
CA ALA A 65 15.74 18.01 -3.22
C ALA A 65 16.32 16.76 -2.56
N THR A 66 17.22 16.93 -1.60
CA THR A 66 17.67 15.82 -0.75
C THR A 66 16.94 15.91 0.59
N VAL A 67 16.24 14.85 0.96
CA VAL A 67 15.54 14.73 2.24
C VAL A 67 16.15 13.60 3.06
N GLU A 68 16.02 13.71 4.37
CA GLU A 68 16.48 12.69 5.32
C GLU A 68 15.42 11.60 5.50
N VAL A 69 15.87 10.34 5.51
CA VAL A 69 15.06 9.18 5.84
C VAL A 69 15.56 8.61 7.17
N LYS A 70 14.68 8.62 8.16
CA LYS A 70 14.93 8.03 9.47
C LYS A 70 14.83 6.51 9.37
N GLY A 71 15.97 5.85 9.22
CA GLY A 71 16.10 4.40 9.10
C GLY A 71 15.59 3.62 10.31
N GLU A 72 15.58 4.23 11.49
CA GLU A 72 15.04 3.64 12.74
C GLU A 72 13.55 3.26 12.64
N LEU A 73 12.80 3.89 11.73
CA LEU A 73 11.39 3.56 11.47
C LEU A 73 11.21 2.24 10.72
N TYR A 74 12.28 1.70 10.11
CA TYR A 74 12.25 0.51 9.29
C TYR A 74 12.85 -0.67 10.05
N ARG A 75 11.99 -1.56 10.54
CA ARG A 75 12.40 -2.73 11.32
C ARG A 75 13.05 -3.79 10.45
N PHE A 76 14.13 -4.36 10.96
CA PHE A 76 14.81 -5.52 10.37
C PHE A 76 14.49 -6.80 11.12
N THR A 77 14.38 -7.88 10.35
CA THR A 77 14.23 -9.25 10.83
C THR A 77 15.50 -10.03 10.51
N ILE A 78 15.88 -10.93 11.42
CA ILE A 78 17.02 -11.84 11.26
C ILE A 78 16.46 -13.26 11.10
N ASP A 79 16.59 -13.81 9.90
CA ASP A 79 16.31 -15.22 9.61
C ASP A 79 17.55 -16.05 9.98
N GLN A 80 17.49 -16.66 11.17
CA GLN A 80 18.59 -17.45 11.72
C GLN A 80 18.86 -18.73 10.93
N GLN A 81 17.86 -19.27 10.23
CA GLN A 81 17.99 -20.52 9.48
C GLN A 81 18.61 -20.27 8.10
N ARG A 82 18.19 -19.18 7.43
CA ARG A 82 18.72 -18.81 6.12
C ARG A 82 19.98 -17.96 6.19
N GLY A 83 20.29 -17.40 7.35
CA GLY A 83 21.40 -16.46 7.51
C GLY A 83 21.16 -15.18 6.71
N VAL A 84 19.95 -14.61 6.80
CA VAL A 84 19.59 -13.39 6.07
C VAL A 84 19.03 -12.35 7.04
N ILE A 85 19.45 -11.10 6.89
CA ILE A 85 18.92 -9.94 7.61
C ILE A 85 18.24 -9.04 6.58
N TYR A 86 16.96 -8.74 6.76
CA TYR A 86 16.20 -7.91 5.82
C TYR A 86 15.19 -7.03 6.52
N ASN A 87 14.89 -5.87 5.94
CA ASN A 87 13.81 -5.01 6.40
C ASN A 87 12.45 -5.58 6.02
N ILE A 88 11.50 -5.56 6.97
CA ILE A 88 10.12 -6.01 6.73
C ILE A 88 9.47 -5.08 5.70
N ASP A 89 9.55 -3.77 5.94
CA ASP A 89 9.02 -2.73 5.06
C ASP A 89 10.15 -2.11 4.25
N SER A 90 9.94 -1.98 2.94
CA SER A 90 10.94 -1.40 2.04
C SER A 90 11.17 0.09 2.31
N LEU A 91 12.41 0.55 2.18
CA LEU A 91 12.75 1.96 2.26
C LEU A 91 12.11 2.75 1.12
N PRO A 92 11.88 4.06 1.29
CA PRO A 92 11.29 4.90 0.26
C PRO A 92 12.11 4.88 -1.03
N PRO A 93 11.49 5.12 -2.19
CA PRO A 93 12.19 5.10 -3.47
C PRO A 93 13.24 6.21 -3.53
N HIS A 94 14.32 5.92 -4.25
CA HIS A 94 15.51 6.78 -4.37
C HIS A 94 16.24 7.05 -3.05
N THR A 95 16.05 6.20 -2.04
CA THR A 95 16.91 6.18 -0.85
C THR A 95 18.31 5.70 -1.25
N ASP A 96 19.31 6.47 -0.87
CA ASP A 96 20.71 6.22 -1.17
C ASP A 96 21.32 5.25 -0.14
N LEU A 97 21.66 4.06 -0.61
CA LEU A 97 22.32 3.04 0.20
C LEU A 97 23.85 3.09 0.12
N SER A 98 24.42 3.98 -0.70
CA SER A 98 25.89 4.06 -0.86
C SER A 98 26.61 4.55 0.39
N LYS A 99 25.90 5.23 1.29
CA LYS A 99 26.42 5.77 2.55
C LYS A 99 25.33 5.81 3.62
N VAL A 100 25.06 4.66 4.23
CA VAL A 100 24.11 4.53 5.35
C VAL A 100 24.85 4.78 6.66
N GLU A 101 24.34 5.68 7.49
CA GLU A 101 24.96 6.06 8.77
C GLU A 101 24.22 5.44 9.96
N GLY A 102 24.92 5.28 11.09
CA GLY A 102 24.33 4.78 12.33
C GLY A 102 23.93 3.30 12.28
N ILE A 103 24.65 2.49 11.51
CA ILE A 103 24.40 1.05 11.44
C ILE A 103 24.85 0.41 12.76
N VAL A 104 23.95 -0.34 13.40
CA VAL A 104 24.21 -1.04 14.66
C VAL A 104 23.89 -2.51 14.50
N VAL A 105 24.87 -3.36 14.80
CA VAL A 105 24.72 -4.80 14.86
C VAL A 105 24.93 -5.24 16.31
N SER A 106 23.93 -5.92 16.88
CA SER A 106 24.07 -6.58 18.17
C SER A 106 24.11 -8.09 17.96
N ALA A 107 24.97 -8.78 18.69
CA ALA A 107 25.17 -10.21 18.55
C ALA A 107 25.55 -10.84 19.90
N ARG A 108 25.40 -12.17 19.98
CA ARG A 108 26.11 -12.99 20.95
C ARG A 108 27.41 -13.41 20.27
N GLY A 109 28.54 -12.92 20.80
CA GLY A 109 29.84 -12.92 20.11
C GLY A 109 30.21 -11.56 19.52
N GLY A 110 31.39 -11.47 18.90
CA GLY A 110 31.85 -10.26 18.20
C GLY A 110 31.27 -10.18 16.79
N ALA A 111 30.70 -9.03 16.43
CA ALA A 111 30.10 -8.82 15.11
C ALA A 111 30.85 -7.77 14.29
N GLY A 112 31.00 -8.03 12.99
CA GLY A 112 31.52 -7.08 12.01
C GLY A 112 30.69 -7.06 10.74
N LEU A 113 30.61 -5.90 10.09
CA LEU A 113 29.95 -5.72 8.79
C LEU A 113 31.00 -5.68 7.68
N ARG A 114 30.74 -6.32 6.54
CA ARG A 114 31.51 -6.20 5.30
C ARG A 114 30.60 -5.70 4.20
N GLU A 115 31.09 -4.76 3.40
CA GLU A 115 30.41 -4.33 2.17
C GLU A 115 30.42 -5.47 1.13
N ASP A 116 29.55 -5.38 0.12
CA ASP A 116 29.46 -6.42 -0.90
C ASP A 116 30.80 -6.60 -1.64
N GLY A 117 31.25 -7.84 -1.76
CA GLY A 117 32.55 -8.20 -2.34
C GLY A 117 33.79 -7.80 -1.52
N ALA A 118 33.64 -7.15 -0.36
CA ALA A 118 34.78 -6.73 0.47
C ALA A 118 35.30 -7.87 1.36
N THR A 119 36.63 -7.92 1.54
CA THR A 119 37.30 -8.86 2.46
C THR A 119 37.44 -8.30 3.88
N ASN A 120 37.60 -6.98 4.00
CA ASN A 120 37.81 -6.28 5.25
C ASN A 120 36.50 -5.85 5.91
N PHE A 121 36.52 -5.78 7.24
CA PHE A 121 35.39 -5.23 8.00
C PHE A 121 35.33 -3.70 7.89
N VAL A 122 34.12 -3.17 7.84
CA VAL A 122 33.84 -1.74 7.97
C VAL A 122 34.33 -1.28 9.33
N THR A 123 35.16 -0.25 9.32
CA THR A 123 35.67 0.38 10.54
C THR A 123 34.86 1.62 10.86
N GLN A 124 34.69 1.92 12.14
CA GLN A 124 34.03 3.13 12.57
C GLN A 124 34.95 4.32 12.28
N THR A 125 34.51 5.23 11.41
CA THR A 125 35.31 6.36 10.92
C THR A 125 35.05 7.68 11.66
N SER A 126 34.03 7.73 12.54
CA SER A 126 33.67 8.93 13.31
C SER A 126 33.33 8.60 14.77
N LYS A 127 33.32 9.63 15.63
CA LYS A 127 32.89 9.51 17.05
C LYS A 127 31.36 9.34 17.21
N GLN A 128 30.59 9.27 16.13
CA GLN A 128 29.13 9.08 16.17
C GLN A 128 28.80 7.61 16.46
N SER A 129 27.67 7.35 17.12
CA SER A 129 27.23 5.98 17.42
C SER A 129 26.91 5.19 16.16
N GLY A 130 27.64 4.10 15.90
CA GLY A 130 27.37 3.15 14.81
C GLY A 130 28.35 3.22 13.64
N LEU A 131 28.20 2.28 12.69
CA LEU A 131 29.02 2.20 11.48
C LEU A 131 28.42 3.05 10.35
N THR A 132 29.28 3.43 9.41
CA THR A 132 28.88 4.02 8.13
C THR A 132 29.38 3.13 7.00
N ALA A 133 28.49 2.67 6.14
CA ALA A 133 28.83 1.71 5.08
C ALA A 133 27.94 1.86 3.83
N ASN A 134 28.43 1.34 2.71
CA ASN A 134 27.65 1.07 1.52
C ASN A 134 26.85 -0.24 1.72
N LEU A 135 25.53 -0.13 1.68
CA LEU A 135 24.62 -1.27 1.77
C LEU A 135 24.01 -1.72 0.42
N ASN A 136 24.53 -1.23 -0.70
CA ASN A 136 24.14 -1.74 -2.02
C ASN A 136 24.67 -3.17 -2.23
N GLY A 137 23.92 -3.95 -3.01
CA GLY A 137 24.27 -5.33 -3.32
C GLY A 137 23.95 -6.27 -2.14
N HIS A 138 24.94 -7.09 -1.76
CA HIS A 138 24.81 -8.12 -0.73
C HIS A 138 25.89 -8.04 0.36
N PRO A 139 25.93 -6.94 1.14
CA PRO A 139 26.81 -6.84 2.31
C PRO A 139 26.56 -7.97 3.31
N THR A 140 27.57 -8.29 4.10
CA THR A 140 27.52 -9.42 5.03
C THR A 140 27.84 -9.02 6.46
N VAL A 141 27.05 -9.52 7.41
CA VAL A 141 27.36 -9.46 8.84
C VAL A 141 28.02 -10.77 9.22
N VAL A 142 29.21 -10.71 9.79
CA VAL A 142 29.92 -11.88 10.32
C VAL A 142 29.93 -11.79 11.83
N VAL A 143 29.45 -12.83 12.50
CA VAL A 143 29.50 -12.99 13.94
C VAL A 143 30.48 -14.11 14.27
N GLN A 144 31.48 -13.80 15.07
CA GLN A 144 32.44 -14.75 15.61
C GLN A 144 32.16 -14.99 17.09
N SER A 145 32.18 -16.26 17.51
CA SER A 145 32.00 -16.61 18.91
C SER A 145 33.13 -16.06 19.78
N THR A 146 32.87 -15.90 21.07
CA THR A 146 33.84 -15.29 21.98
C THR A 146 35.06 -16.20 22.18
N ASP A 147 34.85 -17.52 22.11
CA ASP A 147 35.90 -18.54 22.15
C ASP A 147 36.64 -18.71 20.79
N ARG A 148 36.19 -17.99 19.76
CA ARG A 148 36.70 -18.00 18.37
C ARG A 148 36.58 -19.35 17.64
N THR A 149 35.83 -20.31 18.17
CA THR A 149 35.68 -21.64 17.57
C THR A 149 34.60 -21.69 16.47
N ALA A 150 33.64 -20.78 16.51
CA ALA A 150 32.50 -20.75 15.62
C ALA A 150 32.32 -19.39 14.93
N GLN A 151 31.80 -19.42 13.71
CA GLN A 151 31.50 -18.23 12.93
C GLN A 151 30.17 -18.43 12.20
N ARG A 152 29.37 -17.37 12.14
CA ARG A 152 28.14 -17.32 11.35
C ARG A 152 28.11 -16.06 10.49
N THR A 153 27.71 -16.21 9.24
CA THR A 153 27.62 -15.11 8.28
C THR A 153 26.16 -14.91 7.89
N TYR A 154 25.73 -13.65 7.85
CA TYR A 154 24.41 -13.24 7.41
C TYR A 154 24.52 -12.36 6.18
N ARG A 155 23.75 -12.64 5.13
CA ARG A 155 23.56 -11.73 4.01
C ARG A 155 22.56 -10.64 4.41
N VAL A 156 22.91 -9.39 4.19
CA VAL A 156 22.00 -8.26 4.45
C VAL A 156 21.32 -7.87 3.15
N GLU A 157 19.98 -7.85 3.17
CA GLU A 157 19.14 -7.46 2.05
C GLU A 157 18.34 -6.22 2.43
N VAL A 158 18.83 -5.05 2.02
CA VAL A 158 18.11 -3.79 2.21
C VAL A 158 17.20 -3.55 1.01
N ARG A 159 15.90 -3.65 1.23
CA ARG A 159 14.87 -3.45 0.21
C ARG A 159 14.50 -1.98 0.12
N VAL A 160 14.52 -1.45 -1.10
CA VAL A 160 14.12 -0.07 -1.44
C VAL A 160 13.07 -0.16 -2.54
N HIS A 161 12.00 0.63 -2.44
CA HIS A 161 11.02 0.73 -3.52
C HIS A 161 11.69 1.17 -4.83
N ARG A 162 11.40 0.48 -5.94
CA ARG A 162 11.98 0.77 -7.27
C ARG A 162 11.28 1.91 -8.00
N GLU A 163 10.04 2.20 -7.63
CA GLU A 163 9.23 3.29 -8.18
C GLU A 163 8.73 4.18 -7.04
N PRO A 164 8.57 5.51 -7.25
CA PRO A 164 7.68 6.33 -6.44
C PRO A 164 6.37 5.56 -6.27
N SER A 165 5.91 5.38 -5.02
CA SER A 165 4.71 4.60 -4.71
C SER A 165 3.42 5.13 -5.36
N ASP A 166 3.50 6.18 -6.18
CA ASP A 166 2.36 7.02 -6.51
C ASP A 166 2.70 7.92 -7.71
N SER A 167 2.60 7.37 -8.93
CA SER A 167 2.57 8.16 -10.17
C SER A 167 1.31 7.84 -10.96
N VAL A 168 0.81 8.84 -11.68
CA VAL A 168 -0.27 8.70 -12.64
C VAL A 168 0.30 8.99 -14.02
N THR A 169 0.12 8.04 -14.93
CA THR A 169 0.42 8.27 -16.35
C THR A 169 -0.89 8.52 -17.08
N TRP A 170 -0.98 9.68 -17.72
CA TRP A 170 -2.06 10.00 -18.66
C TRP A 170 -1.63 9.66 -20.08
N THR A 171 -2.51 9.00 -20.82
CA THR A 171 -2.31 8.73 -22.24
C THR A 171 -3.58 9.03 -23.02
N ARG A 172 -3.44 9.58 -24.23
CA ARG A 172 -4.55 9.59 -25.19
C ARG A 172 -4.83 8.16 -25.62
N ALA A 173 -6.10 7.79 -25.60
CA ALA A 173 -6.56 6.51 -26.14
C ALA A 173 -7.10 6.71 -27.56
N ALA A 174 -6.95 5.69 -28.39
CA ALA A 174 -7.60 5.66 -29.69
C ALA A 174 -9.13 5.53 -29.52
N ASN A 175 -9.89 6.06 -30.49
CA ASN A 175 -11.35 6.18 -30.40
C ASN A 175 -12.08 4.81 -30.34
N ASP A 176 -11.47 3.75 -30.86
CA ASP A 176 -11.94 2.37 -30.82
C ASP A 176 -11.86 1.74 -29.41
N ALA A 177 -10.84 2.09 -28.63
CA ALA A 177 -10.69 1.65 -27.24
C ALA A 177 -11.81 2.17 -26.31
N GLN A 178 -12.54 3.21 -26.74
CA GLN A 178 -13.65 3.82 -26.01
C GLN A 178 -14.88 2.92 -25.88
N ALA A 179 -15.16 2.08 -26.89
CA ALA A 179 -16.39 1.31 -26.97
C ALA A 179 -16.54 0.29 -25.83
N ALA A 180 -15.42 -0.17 -25.27
CA ALA A 180 -15.39 -1.16 -24.18
C ALA A 180 -15.54 -0.57 -22.77
N GLN A 181 -15.44 0.76 -22.61
CA GLN A 181 -15.26 1.38 -21.29
C GLN A 181 -16.55 1.85 -20.63
N HIS A 182 -17.72 1.52 -21.19
CA HIS A 182 -19.04 1.82 -20.63
C HIS A 182 -19.14 3.23 -20.03
N PHE A 183 -18.95 4.28 -20.87
CA PHE A 183 -19.25 5.67 -20.51
C PHE A 183 -20.76 5.89 -20.40
N THR A 184 -21.37 5.23 -19.43
CA THR A 184 -22.79 5.33 -19.16
C THR A 184 -22.96 6.32 -18.02
N ALA A 185 -23.47 7.51 -18.33
CA ALA A 185 -23.95 8.41 -17.29
C ALA A 185 -24.95 7.63 -16.42
N THR A 186 -24.87 7.77 -15.10
CA THR A 186 -25.77 7.05 -14.19
C THR A 186 -27.21 7.45 -14.52
N ASP A 187 -27.97 6.52 -15.13
CA ASP A 187 -29.39 6.74 -15.37
C ASP A 187 -30.12 6.68 -14.03
N LEU A 188 -30.39 7.86 -13.49
CA LEU A 188 -31.14 8.06 -12.25
C LEU A 188 -32.63 8.26 -12.49
N GLN A 189 -33.09 8.21 -13.75
CA GLN A 189 -34.51 8.25 -14.11
C GLN A 189 -35.13 6.86 -14.07
N SER A 190 -34.33 5.82 -14.29
CA SER A 190 -34.75 4.43 -14.17
C SER A 190 -34.46 3.86 -12.76
N PRO A 191 -35.25 2.88 -12.30
CA PRO A 191 -34.93 2.13 -11.09
C PRO A 191 -33.58 1.40 -11.17
N TRP A 192 -32.82 1.43 -10.10
CA TRP A 192 -31.52 0.76 -9.97
C TRP A 192 -31.47 -0.12 -8.71
N SER A 193 -30.41 -0.92 -8.55
CA SER A 193 -30.27 -1.84 -7.41
C SER A 193 -28.96 -1.65 -6.67
N ALA A 194 -28.99 -1.76 -5.34
CA ALA A 194 -27.81 -1.79 -4.48
C ALA A 194 -28.08 -2.64 -3.24
N GLY A 195 -27.10 -3.45 -2.82
CA GLY A 195 -27.22 -4.30 -1.63
C GLY A 195 -28.42 -5.26 -1.65
N GLY A 196 -28.88 -5.67 -2.84
CA GLY A 196 -30.07 -6.53 -3.01
C GLY A 196 -31.41 -5.79 -2.95
N GLN A 197 -31.42 -4.47 -2.76
CA GLN A 197 -32.63 -3.64 -2.75
C GLN A 197 -32.74 -2.82 -4.05
N ARG A 198 -33.97 -2.43 -4.40
CA ARG A 198 -34.27 -1.59 -5.56
C ARG A 198 -34.64 -0.18 -5.13
N PHE A 199 -34.07 0.80 -5.82
CA PHE A 199 -34.19 2.23 -5.54
C PHE A 199 -34.64 3.01 -6.78
N GLU A 200 -35.27 4.15 -6.55
CA GLU A 200 -35.69 5.09 -7.60
C GLU A 200 -35.44 6.53 -7.12
N LEU A 201 -34.91 7.38 -8.02
CA LEU A 201 -34.57 8.79 -7.79
C LEU A 201 -35.15 9.72 -8.89
N SER A 202 -36.19 9.28 -9.59
CA SER A 202 -36.86 10.02 -10.68
C SER A 202 -37.71 11.18 -10.16
N GLY A 203 -38.24 11.08 -8.93
CA GLY A 203 -39.03 12.11 -8.26
C GLY A 203 -38.21 13.06 -7.38
N ALA A 204 -38.93 13.89 -6.61
CA ALA A 204 -38.32 14.85 -5.67
C ALA A 204 -37.68 14.20 -4.44
N LEU A 205 -38.19 13.03 -4.03
CA LEU A 205 -37.70 12.26 -2.88
C LEU A 205 -37.39 10.82 -3.31
N PRO A 206 -36.44 10.15 -2.64
CA PRO A 206 -36.06 8.79 -2.95
C PRO A 206 -37.17 7.80 -2.64
N ARG A 207 -37.21 6.71 -3.41
CA ARG A 207 -38.13 5.59 -3.20
C ARG A 207 -37.36 4.28 -3.17
N ILE A 208 -37.90 3.32 -2.43
CA ILE A 208 -37.33 1.99 -2.23
C ILE A 208 -38.41 0.93 -2.36
N VAL A 209 -38.05 -0.24 -2.88
CA VAL A 209 -38.95 -1.41 -2.84
C VAL A 209 -38.86 -2.09 -1.49
N VAL A 210 -39.99 -2.17 -0.79
CA VAL A 210 -40.18 -2.91 0.45
C VAL A 210 -41.32 -3.91 0.22
N ASP A 211 -41.08 -5.19 0.51
CA ASP A 211 -42.07 -6.26 0.34
C ASP A 211 -42.73 -6.28 -1.07
N GLY A 212 -41.91 -6.04 -2.10
CA GLY A 212 -42.34 -6.04 -3.50
C GLY A 212 -43.08 -4.79 -3.98
N SER A 213 -43.28 -3.80 -3.11
CA SER A 213 -43.99 -2.55 -3.44
C SER A 213 -43.11 -1.32 -3.28
N TRP A 214 -43.29 -0.33 -4.15
CA TRP A 214 -42.57 0.95 -4.06
C TRP A 214 -43.11 1.81 -2.92
N GLN A 215 -42.23 2.21 -2.00
CA GLN A 215 -42.53 3.07 -0.86
C GLN A 215 -41.56 4.27 -0.84
N PRO A 216 -41.93 5.40 -0.18
CA PRO A 216 -40.97 6.46 0.11
C PRO A 216 -39.79 5.90 0.90
N ASP A 217 -38.57 6.24 0.49
CA ASP A 217 -37.37 5.90 1.25
C ASP A 217 -37.15 6.93 2.37
N SER A 218 -36.51 6.49 3.45
CA SER A 218 -36.34 7.31 4.64
C SER A 218 -35.32 8.42 4.39
N VAL A 219 -35.72 9.66 4.63
CA VAL A 219 -34.87 10.87 4.68
C VAL A 219 -35.31 11.64 5.92
N ALA A 220 -34.38 12.21 6.69
CA ALA A 220 -34.74 13.08 7.81
C ALA A 220 -35.59 14.27 7.31
N ALA A 221 -36.60 14.67 8.08
CA ALA A 221 -37.57 15.69 7.63
C ALA A 221 -36.90 17.03 7.28
N GLU A 222 -35.88 17.42 8.03
CA GLU A 222 -35.05 18.61 7.78
C GLU A 222 -34.20 18.52 6.52
N ASP A 223 -33.76 17.31 6.14
CA ASP A 223 -32.94 17.07 4.95
C ASP A 223 -33.78 16.88 3.68
N ALA A 224 -35.06 16.48 3.82
CA ALA A 224 -35.95 16.23 2.69
C ALA A 224 -36.17 17.48 1.81
N ALA A 225 -36.21 18.67 2.41
CA ALA A 225 -36.33 19.94 1.68
C ALA A 225 -35.10 20.25 0.82
N GLU A 226 -33.95 19.69 1.19
CA GLU A 226 -32.65 19.95 0.61
C GLU A 226 -32.21 18.84 -0.36
N PHE A 227 -33.01 17.78 -0.47
CA PHE A 227 -32.72 16.63 -1.32
C PHE A 227 -32.58 17.05 -2.79
N PRO A 228 -31.58 16.52 -3.52
CA PRO A 228 -31.18 17.09 -4.80
C PRO A 228 -32.17 16.80 -5.93
N ASP A 229 -32.43 17.80 -6.77
CA ASP A 229 -33.29 17.71 -7.94
C ASP A 229 -32.53 17.78 -9.27
N ALA A 230 -31.36 18.43 -9.30
CA ALA A 230 -30.55 18.61 -10.50
C ALA A 230 -29.13 18.02 -10.37
N GLN A 231 -28.44 17.88 -11.51
CA GLN A 231 -27.03 17.47 -11.60
C GLN A 231 -26.69 16.31 -10.64
N LYS A 232 -27.39 15.19 -10.79
CA LYS A 232 -27.25 14.05 -9.87
C LYS A 232 -26.22 13.05 -10.39
N ALA A 233 -25.41 12.50 -9.48
CA ALA A 233 -24.51 11.38 -9.74
C ALA A 233 -24.43 10.48 -8.51
N LEU A 234 -24.33 9.18 -8.75
CA LEU A 234 -24.45 8.14 -7.73
C LEU A 234 -23.24 7.23 -7.82
N CYS A 235 -22.71 6.84 -6.66
CA CYS A 235 -21.70 5.78 -6.54
C CYS A 235 -22.15 4.75 -5.51
N VAL A 236 -22.09 3.47 -5.89
CA VAL A 236 -22.38 2.33 -5.01
C VAL A 236 -21.06 1.58 -4.77
N GLN A 237 -20.73 1.33 -3.50
CA GLN A 237 -19.51 0.63 -3.11
C GLN A 237 -19.71 -0.14 -1.81
N THR A 238 -18.86 -1.12 -1.53
CA THR A 238 -18.86 -1.78 -0.22
C THR A 238 -18.32 -0.84 0.87
N ALA A 239 -18.91 -0.88 2.06
CA ALA A 239 -18.42 -0.10 3.20
C ALA A 239 -17.03 -0.61 3.64
N ASN A 240 -16.17 0.30 4.08
CA ASN A 240 -14.81 -0.08 4.54
C ASN A 240 -14.83 -0.91 5.83
N ALA A 241 -15.79 -0.66 6.72
CA ALA A 241 -15.83 -1.28 8.05
C ALA A 241 -16.55 -2.65 8.07
N ASP A 242 -17.43 -2.91 7.10
CA ASP A 242 -18.25 -4.13 7.07
C ASP A 242 -18.59 -4.51 5.62
N SER A 243 -18.16 -5.69 5.21
CA SER A 243 -18.41 -6.23 3.86
C SER A 243 -19.89 -6.50 3.56
N HIS A 244 -20.74 -6.55 4.58
CA HIS A 244 -22.19 -6.71 4.45
C HIS A 244 -22.94 -5.39 4.38
N LEU A 245 -22.25 -4.26 4.50
CA LEU A 245 -22.85 -2.95 4.27
C LEU A 245 -22.48 -2.47 2.88
N THR A 246 -23.50 -2.23 2.06
CA THR A 246 -23.36 -1.49 0.80
C THR A 246 -23.58 -0.01 1.06
N GLU A 247 -22.60 0.81 0.73
CA GLU A 247 -22.67 2.27 0.80
C GLU A 247 -23.14 2.84 -0.55
N ILE A 248 -24.13 3.70 -0.48
CA ILE A 248 -24.62 4.50 -1.60
C ILE A 248 -24.27 5.95 -1.27
N THR A 249 -23.50 6.60 -2.14
CA THR A 249 -23.25 8.04 -2.06
C THR A 249 -23.88 8.74 -3.26
N LEU A 250 -24.66 9.78 -2.97
CA LEU A 250 -25.35 10.61 -3.95
C LEU A 250 -24.76 12.02 -3.90
N TYR A 251 -24.25 12.49 -5.04
CA TYR A 251 -24.00 13.90 -5.30
C TYR A 251 -25.20 14.49 -6.04
N GLY A 252 -25.56 15.73 -5.72
CA GLY A 252 -26.59 16.44 -6.46
C GLY A 252 -26.72 17.90 -6.09
N TRP A 253 -27.51 18.63 -6.86
CA TRP A 253 -27.79 20.05 -6.63
C TRP A 253 -29.21 20.26 -6.12
N LYS A 254 -29.35 21.22 -5.21
CA LYS A 254 -30.62 21.83 -4.85
C LYS A 254 -30.48 23.34 -4.96
N ASN A 255 -31.34 24.00 -5.73
CA ASN A 255 -31.27 25.45 -5.94
C ASN A 255 -29.85 25.95 -6.35
N ASN A 256 -29.18 25.21 -7.25
CA ASN A 256 -27.78 25.42 -7.66
C ASN A 256 -26.71 25.29 -6.56
N VAL A 257 -27.08 24.78 -5.39
CA VAL A 257 -26.14 24.47 -4.29
C VAL A 257 -25.84 22.98 -4.33
N PRO A 258 -24.56 22.57 -4.48
CA PRO A 258 -24.19 21.17 -4.45
C PRO A 258 -24.24 20.60 -3.02
N GLY A 259 -24.65 19.35 -2.92
CA GLY A 259 -24.68 18.58 -1.67
C GLY A 259 -24.33 17.12 -1.90
N VAL A 260 -24.08 16.42 -0.80
CA VAL A 260 -23.79 14.99 -0.78
C VAL A 260 -24.68 14.31 0.25
N TRP A 261 -25.25 13.17 -0.13
CA TRP A 261 -26.04 12.32 0.74
C TRP A 261 -25.47 10.91 0.75
N LYS A 262 -25.66 10.22 1.87
CA LYS A 262 -25.26 8.83 2.04
C LYS A 262 -26.41 7.98 2.52
N ARG A 263 -26.35 6.71 2.15
CA ARG A 263 -27.23 5.65 2.65
C ARG A 263 -26.46 4.35 2.73
N TYR A 264 -26.70 3.58 3.77
CA TYR A 264 -26.22 2.20 3.87
C TYR A 264 -27.35 1.21 3.59
N VAL A 265 -27.00 0.07 3.01
CA VAL A 265 -27.88 -1.09 2.83
C VAL A 265 -27.20 -2.29 3.45
N ASP A 266 -27.80 -2.83 4.50
CA ASP A 266 -27.34 -4.08 5.12
C ASP A 266 -27.82 -5.26 4.29
N THR A 267 -26.90 -5.96 3.64
CA THR A 267 -27.23 -7.12 2.80
C THR A 267 -27.80 -8.28 3.62
N ARG A 268 -27.62 -8.26 4.94
CA ARG A 268 -28.20 -9.24 5.86
C ARG A 268 -29.60 -8.83 6.35
N ALA A 269 -30.05 -7.64 5.98
CA ALA A 269 -31.34 -7.07 6.35
C ALA A 269 -31.57 -6.92 7.88
N HIS A 270 -30.51 -6.85 8.70
CA HIS A 270 -30.65 -6.61 10.14
C HIS A 270 -30.97 -5.16 10.46
N ASN A 271 -30.31 -4.23 9.73
CA ASN A 271 -30.44 -2.80 9.98
C ASN A 271 -31.09 -2.09 8.79
N ARG A 272 -31.97 -1.14 9.11
CA ARG A 272 -32.55 -0.21 8.15
C ARG A 272 -31.92 1.16 8.38
N PHE A 273 -31.26 1.69 7.36
CA PHE A 273 -30.72 3.05 7.38
C PHE A 273 -31.65 3.99 6.63
N GLY A 274 -31.50 5.28 6.86
CA GLY A 274 -32.08 6.36 6.05
C GLY A 274 -31.03 6.97 5.13
N TRP A 275 -31.45 7.89 4.26
CA TRP A 275 -30.56 8.85 3.64
C TRP A 275 -30.19 9.92 4.66
N GLU A 276 -28.90 10.22 4.72
CA GLU A 276 -28.32 11.23 5.59
C GLU A 276 -27.59 12.26 4.74
N ARG A 277 -27.85 13.55 4.98
CA ARG A 277 -27.08 14.62 4.35
C ARG A 277 -25.72 14.75 5.00
N LEU A 278 -24.67 14.79 4.18
CA LEU A 278 -23.34 15.16 4.66
C LEU A 278 -23.23 16.68 4.69
N LEU A 279 -23.11 17.22 5.90
CA LEU A 279 -22.99 18.66 6.09
C LEU A 279 -21.69 19.18 5.45
N PRO A 280 -21.74 20.32 4.73
CA PRO A 280 -20.55 20.89 4.12
C PRO A 280 -19.47 21.19 5.16
N HIS A 281 -18.22 20.91 4.80
CA HIS A 281 -17.08 21.30 5.63
C HIS A 281 -17.08 22.82 5.88
N ARG A 282 -16.67 23.24 7.08
CA ARG A 282 -16.67 24.67 7.48
C ARG A 282 -15.83 25.51 6.52
N GLU A 283 -14.63 25.05 6.24
CA GLU A 283 -13.73 25.67 5.25
C GLU A 283 -14.19 25.43 3.82
N ALA A 284 -14.37 26.52 3.06
CA ALA A 284 -14.87 26.47 1.69
C ALA A 284 -13.99 25.64 0.75
N ALA A 285 -12.68 25.61 0.97
CA ALA A 285 -11.72 24.87 0.15
C ALA A 285 -11.93 23.35 0.17
N TYR A 286 -12.59 22.81 1.20
CA TYR A 286 -12.86 21.37 1.36
C TYR A 286 -14.32 20.98 1.07
N ARG A 287 -15.14 21.92 0.59
CA ARG A 287 -16.53 21.65 0.22
C ARG A 287 -16.61 20.95 -1.13
N VAL A 288 -17.68 20.19 -1.32
CA VAL A 288 -17.99 19.59 -2.62
C VAL A 288 -18.13 20.69 -3.69
N PRO A 289 -17.49 20.57 -4.86
CA PRO A 289 -17.59 21.58 -5.91
C PRO A 289 -18.97 21.56 -6.58
N ALA A 290 -19.40 22.70 -7.11
CA ALA A 290 -20.53 22.76 -8.04
C ALA A 290 -20.06 22.36 -9.44
N LEU A 291 -20.33 21.11 -9.83
CA LEU A 291 -20.06 20.57 -11.16
C LEU A 291 -21.35 20.18 -11.90
N THR A 292 -21.41 20.53 -13.19
CA THR A 292 -22.40 20.04 -14.15
C THR A 292 -21.90 18.79 -14.86
N GLN A 293 -22.83 17.99 -15.39
CA GLN A 293 -22.53 16.67 -15.96
C GLN A 293 -21.69 15.79 -15.02
N PRO A 294 -22.10 15.67 -13.74
CA PRO A 294 -21.30 14.98 -12.76
C PRO A 294 -21.24 13.48 -13.04
N THR A 295 -20.08 12.90 -12.81
CA THR A 295 -19.88 11.47 -12.67
C THR A 295 -19.20 11.22 -11.34
N LEU A 296 -19.73 10.31 -10.53
CA LEU A 296 -19.20 9.96 -9.22
C LEU A 296 -18.70 8.51 -9.24
N LEU A 297 -17.43 8.30 -8.91
CA LEU A 297 -16.75 7.03 -9.08
C LEU A 297 -16.11 6.59 -7.75
N SER A 298 -16.19 5.29 -7.41
CA SER A 298 -15.37 4.71 -6.34
C SER A 298 -13.96 4.55 -6.89
N TYR A 299 -13.04 5.36 -6.38
CA TYR A 299 -11.68 5.42 -6.90
C TYR A 299 -10.71 5.52 -5.73
N ASP A 300 -9.65 4.71 -5.76
CA ASP A 300 -8.53 4.85 -4.83
C ASP A 300 -8.92 4.84 -3.33
N GLY A 301 -9.88 3.97 -2.99
CA GLY A 301 -10.41 3.82 -1.62
C GLY A 301 -11.38 4.94 -1.17
N GLY A 302 -11.53 6.00 -1.97
CA GLY A 302 -12.42 7.12 -1.73
C GLY A 302 -13.44 7.32 -2.85
N LEU A 303 -13.80 8.58 -3.09
CA LEU A 303 -14.69 8.99 -4.17
C LEU A 303 -14.01 9.99 -5.09
N LEU A 304 -14.14 9.79 -6.40
CA LEU A 304 -13.73 10.75 -7.42
C LEU A 304 -14.97 11.33 -8.10
N LEU A 305 -15.15 12.63 -7.94
CA LEU A 305 -16.17 13.41 -8.65
C LEU A 305 -15.52 14.08 -9.86
N VAL A 306 -16.12 13.86 -11.03
CA VAL A 306 -15.69 14.42 -12.31
C VAL A 306 -16.84 15.19 -12.92
N GLY A 307 -16.58 16.37 -13.50
CA GLY A 307 -17.59 17.15 -14.19
C GLY A 307 -17.04 18.48 -14.71
N LEU A 308 -17.93 19.35 -15.18
CA LEU A 308 -17.58 20.68 -15.68
C LEU A 308 -17.90 21.73 -14.61
N ASN A 309 -16.98 22.66 -14.37
CA ASN A 309 -17.28 23.80 -13.51
C ASN A 309 -18.06 24.90 -14.25
N ALA A 310 -18.43 25.97 -13.54
CA ALA A 310 -19.19 27.10 -14.12
C ALA A 310 -18.52 27.78 -15.34
N ALA A 311 -17.20 27.64 -15.50
CA ALA A 311 -16.46 28.16 -16.65
C ALA A 311 -16.32 27.14 -17.80
N GLY A 312 -17.01 26.00 -17.72
CA GLY A 312 -16.94 24.90 -18.68
C GLY A 312 -15.60 24.15 -18.64
N ARG A 313 -14.84 24.25 -17.55
CA ARG A 313 -13.54 23.55 -17.42
C ARG A 313 -13.73 22.16 -16.81
N PRO A 314 -13.16 21.11 -17.41
CA PRO A 314 -13.05 19.80 -16.80
C PRO A 314 -12.40 19.88 -15.42
N THR A 315 -13.07 19.33 -14.42
CA THR A 315 -12.66 19.40 -13.02
C THR A 315 -12.80 18.04 -12.36
N LEU A 316 -11.75 17.61 -11.67
CA LEU A 316 -11.72 16.40 -10.86
C LEU A 316 -11.57 16.82 -9.38
N ARG A 317 -12.38 16.23 -8.50
CA ARG A 317 -12.26 16.38 -7.05
C ARG A 317 -12.35 15.02 -6.37
N PHE A 318 -11.45 14.81 -5.43
CA PHE A 318 -11.32 13.56 -4.70
C PHE A 318 -11.71 13.74 -3.25
N SER A 319 -12.43 12.75 -2.73
CA SER A 319 -12.83 12.67 -1.34
C SER A 319 -12.29 11.39 -0.71
N PRO A 320 -11.24 11.47 0.13
CA PRO A 320 -10.65 10.31 0.80
C PRO A 320 -11.58 9.73 1.88
N ASP A 321 -12.46 10.57 2.45
CA ASP A 321 -13.42 10.24 3.50
C ASP A 321 -14.83 9.98 2.96
N ARG A 322 -14.88 9.65 1.66
CA ARG A 322 -16.09 9.22 0.95
C ARG A 322 -17.21 10.26 0.96
N GLY A 323 -16.92 11.55 1.00
CA GLY A 323 -17.88 12.61 0.69
C GLY A 323 -17.95 13.76 1.69
N LEU A 324 -17.20 13.69 2.81
CA LEU A 324 -17.18 14.73 3.83
C LEU A 324 -16.26 15.89 3.42
N THR A 325 -15.05 15.58 2.95
CA THR A 325 -14.08 16.56 2.47
C THR A 325 -13.69 16.30 1.02
N TRP A 326 -13.56 17.37 0.25
CA TRP A 326 -13.26 17.32 -1.17
C TRP A 326 -12.01 18.14 -1.46
N ARG A 327 -11.03 17.53 -2.12
CA ARG A 327 -9.75 18.17 -2.43
C ARG A 327 -9.26 17.75 -3.80
N GLU A 328 -8.20 18.39 -4.27
CA GLU A 328 -7.45 17.90 -5.42
C GLU A 328 -6.75 16.60 -5.05
N HIS A 329 -6.84 15.61 -5.94
CA HIS A 329 -6.08 14.39 -5.79
C HIS A 329 -4.60 14.72 -6.05
N THR A 330 -3.71 14.32 -5.16
CA THR A 330 -2.29 14.72 -5.18
C THR A 330 -1.54 14.29 -6.44
N LEU A 331 -2.04 13.28 -7.15
CA LEU A 331 -1.37 12.68 -8.30
C LEU A 331 -2.19 12.75 -9.60
N LEU A 332 -3.50 13.00 -9.50
CA LEU A 332 -4.42 12.91 -10.63
C LEU A 332 -4.64 14.31 -11.23
N ALA A 333 -3.53 15.02 -11.46
CA ALA A 333 -3.57 16.30 -12.15
C ALA A 333 -3.80 16.05 -13.66
N LEU A 334 -4.70 16.82 -14.27
CA LEU A 334 -4.93 16.74 -15.71
C LEU A 334 -3.66 17.13 -16.49
N PRO A 335 -3.36 16.47 -17.62
CA PRO A 335 -2.24 16.81 -18.49
C PRO A 335 -2.25 18.25 -18.97
N ALA A 336 -1.09 18.81 -19.29
CA ALA A 336 -0.98 20.18 -19.80
C ALA A 336 -1.67 20.37 -21.17
N ASP A 337 -1.74 19.31 -21.96
CA ASP A 337 -2.41 19.25 -23.27
C ASP A 337 -3.88 18.79 -23.17
N PHE A 338 -4.41 18.64 -21.95
CA PHE A 338 -5.81 18.37 -21.72
C PHE A 338 -6.67 19.61 -22.05
N PRO A 339 -7.85 19.46 -22.67
CA PRO A 339 -8.71 20.59 -23.02
C PRO A 339 -9.04 21.48 -21.82
N THR A 340 -8.76 22.78 -21.96
CA THR A 340 -9.02 23.77 -20.90
C THR A 340 -10.51 24.13 -20.76
N ARG A 341 -11.31 23.84 -21.79
CA ARG A 341 -12.77 23.93 -21.83
C ARG A 341 -13.34 22.73 -22.58
N ALA A 342 -14.55 22.35 -22.21
CA ALA A 342 -15.32 21.30 -22.88
C ALA A 342 -16.82 21.59 -22.78
N THR A 343 -17.59 21.06 -23.73
CA THR A 343 -19.06 21.09 -23.72
C THR A 343 -19.65 19.80 -23.16
N ARG A 344 -18.94 18.68 -23.31
CA ARG A 344 -19.31 17.39 -22.75
C ARG A 344 -18.12 16.73 -22.07
N LEU A 345 -18.34 16.20 -20.86
CA LEU A 345 -17.36 15.42 -20.12
C LEU A 345 -18.03 14.20 -19.51
N GLU A 346 -17.46 13.03 -19.76
CA GLU A 346 -17.89 11.76 -19.17
C GLU A 346 -16.68 11.05 -18.59
N ALA A 347 -16.89 10.31 -17.50
CA ALA A 347 -15.86 9.52 -16.85
C ALA A 347 -16.32 8.08 -16.67
N ALA A 348 -15.38 7.15 -16.66
CA ALA A 348 -15.62 5.75 -16.36
C ALA A 348 -14.38 5.11 -15.72
N LEU A 349 -14.59 3.98 -15.03
CA LEU A 349 -13.51 3.13 -14.55
C LEU A 349 -13.62 1.77 -15.21
N ASP A 350 -12.48 1.20 -15.60
CA ASP A 350 -12.43 -0.20 -16.03
C ASP A 350 -12.21 -1.16 -14.86
N ALA A 351 -12.25 -2.46 -15.15
CA ALA A 351 -12.04 -3.52 -14.16
C ALA A 351 -10.64 -3.47 -13.52
N GLN A 352 -9.69 -2.75 -14.12
CA GLN A 352 -8.33 -2.56 -13.63
C GLN A 352 -8.14 -1.21 -12.92
N GLN A 353 -9.23 -0.51 -12.58
CA GLN A 353 -9.21 0.81 -11.93
C GLN A 353 -8.46 1.89 -12.73
N VAL A 354 -8.38 1.74 -14.05
CA VAL A 354 -7.93 2.83 -14.93
C VAL A 354 -9.08 3.81 -15.10
N LEU A 355 -8.80 5.09 -14.87
CA LEU A 355 -9.75 6.16 -15.11
C LEU A 355 -9.77 6.51 -16.59
N TRP A 356 -10.95 6.54 -17.18
CA TRP A 356 -11.19 6.94 -18.54
C TRP A 356 -12.01 8.24 -18.55
N LEU A 357 -11.56 9.25 -19.29
CA LEU A 357 -12.28 10.49 -19.52
C LEU A 357 -12.57 10.66 -21.01
N ARG A 358 -13.81 10.97 -21.35
CA ARG A 358 -14.24 11.31 -22.71
C ARG A 358 -14.67 12.77 -22.75
N VAL A 359 -14.06 13.54 -23.66
CA VAL A 359 -14.29 14.98 -23.84
C VAL A 359 -14.86 15.23 -25.23
N ASP A 360 -15.97 15.98 -25.29
CA ASP A 360 -16.66 16.40 -26.53
C ASP A 360 -16.88 15.27 -27.55
N ASN A 361 -17.09 14.04 -27.06
CA ASN A 361 -17.28 12.78 -27.82
C ASN A 361 -16.12 12.35 -28.74
N ASN A 362 -15.02 13.11 -28.81
CA ASN A 362 -13.97 12.91 -29.82
C ASN A 362 -12.57 12.78 -29.23
N GLN A 363 -12.39 13.05 -27.94
CA GLN A 363 -11.09 12.92 -27.27
C GLN A 363 -11.22 12.01 -26.05
N VAL A 364 -10.44 10.93 -26.03
CA VAL A 364 -10.41 9.97 -24.93
C VAL A 364 -9.05 10.00 -24.26
N TRP A 365 -9.09 10.12 -22.95
CA TRP A 365 -7.93 10.11 -22.09
C TRP A 365 -8.07 8.98 -21.09
N ARG A 366 -6.97 8.31 -20.79
CA ARG A 366 -6.93 7.36 -19.68
C ARG A 366 -5.80 7.70 -18.73
N ALA A 367 -6.07 7.51 -17.44
CA ALA A 367 -5.13 7.71 -16.36
C ALA A 367 -5.02 6.44 -15.54
N ARG A 368 -3.81 5.92 -15.39
CA ARG A 368 -3.55 4.77 -14.52
C ARG A 368 -2.76 5.22 -13.31
N LEU A 369 -3.34 5.04 -12.13
CA LEU A 369 -2.64 5.22 -10.87
C LEU A 369 -1.86 3.94 -10.55
N HIS A 370 -0.53 4.04 -10.49
CA HIS A 370 0.33 2.87 -10.37
C HIS A 370 0.00 2.01 -9.13
N ARG A 371 -0.38 2.61 -7.99
CA ARG A 371 -0.75 1.85 -6.79
C ARG A 371 -2.05 1.03 -6.91
N LEU A 372 -2.90 1.32 -7.89
CA LEU A 372 -4.10 0.50 -8.14
C LEU A 372 -3.80 -0.70 -9.06
N SER A 373 -2.54 -0.87 -9.47
CA SER A 373 -2.10 -1.96 -10.34
C SER A 373 -1.70 -3.23 -9.58
N TRP A 374 -1.57 -3.16 -8.26
CA TRP A 374 -1.11 -4.27 -7.45
C TRP A 374 -2.26 -5.23 -7.14
N GLN A 375 -2.14 -6.49 -7.55
CA GLN A 375 -2.98 -7.53 -6.98
C GLN A 375 -2.59 -7.73 -5.51
N PRO A 376 -3.56 -7.88 -4.58
CA PRO A 376 -3.24 -8.18 -3.20
C PRO A 376 -2.44 -9.48 -3.15
N THR A 377 -1.18 -9.38 -2.73
CA THR A 377 -0.35 -10.57 -2.51
C THR A 377 -0.91 -11.25 -1.26
N PRO A 378 -1.33 -12.53 -1.32
CA PRO A 378 -1.85 -13.21 -0.14
C PRO A 378 -0.78 -13.20 0.96
N THR A 379 -1.08 -12.54 2.07
CA THR A 379 -0.26 -12.59 3.28
C THR A 379 -0.43 -13.97 3.92
N TYR A 380 0.56 -14.84 3.72
CA TYR A 380 0.64 -16.11 4.44
C TYR A 380 1.16 -15.88 5.85
N PHE A 381 0.28 -16.01 6.85
CA PHE A 381 0.70 -16.12 8.25
C PHE A 381 1.01 -17.58 8.56
N TYR A 382 2.29 -17.94 8.70
CA TYR A 382 2.64 -19.22 9.32
C TYR A 382 2.48 -19.07 10.84
N ARG A 383 1.54 -19.83 11.41
CA ARG A 383 1.43 -20.01 12.86
C ARG A 383 2.67 -20.78 13.31
N SER A 384 3.51 -20.20 14.18
CA SER A 384 4.57 -20.99 14.81
C SER A 384 3.90 -21.99 15.76
N THR A 385 3.95 -23.27 15.43
CA THR A 385 3.65 -24.33 16.39
C THR A 385 4.88 -24.50 17.27
N HIS A 386 4.88 -23.85 18.43
CA HIS A 386 5.77 -24.24 19.52
C HIS A 386 5.39 -25.67 19.95
N ARG A 387 6.36 -26.58 19.92
CA ARG A 387 6.39 -27.79 20.75
C ARG A 387 7.70 -27.82 21.48
#